data_AF-A0A4Q1RSN9-F1
#
_entry.id   AF-A0A4Q1RSN9-F1
#
_cell.length_a   1.000
_cell.length_b   1.000
_cell.length_c   1.000
_cell.angle_alpha   90.00
_cell.angle_beta   90.00
_cell.angle_gamma   90.00
#
_symmetry.space_group_name_H-M   'P 1'
#
loop_
_entity.id
_entity.type
_entity.pdbx_description
1 polymer ?
#
loop_
_entity_poly.entity_id
_entity_poly.type
_entity_poly.pdbx_seq_one_letter_code
_entity_poly.pdbx_strand_id
1 'polypeptide(L)'
;MPIYLPAPTPTNGGPDGQGWTRMSIASMGGLSSDQCALQPRDLTHFWESLDTRRARYGGYGPCIRAGRCDDCPVLRRPPRTLDALTDRVLVRVDHPDGRPYLMNRPEDGWASLAARWTWSELASISGWEIGRTFRDEHGRCFWLTRCDP
;
A
#
# COMPACT_ATOMS: atom_id res chain seq x y z
N MET A 1 -12.36 -11.91 6.12
CA MET A 1 -11.25 -11.18 5.48
C MET A 1 -10.47 -10.48 6.58
N PRO A 2 -9.17 -10.80 6.82
CA PRO A 2 -8.42 -10.15 7.87
C PRO A 2 -8.03 -8.73 7.43
N ILE A 3 -8.84 -7.75 7.81
CA ILE A 3 -8.51 -6.32 7.67
C ILE A 3 -7.56 -5.87 8.79
N TYR A 4 -7.67 -6.54 9.93
CA TYR A 4 -6.85 -6.34 11.11
C TYR A 4 -5.67 -7.32 11.11
N LEU A 5 -4.47 -6.79 11.27
CA LEU A 5 -3.22 -7.56 11.28
C LEU A 5 -2.53 -7.33 12.63
N PRO A 6 -2.66 -8.27 13.58
CA PRO A 6 -2.06 -8.09 14.89
C PRO A 6 -0.54 -8.06 14.80
N ALA A 7 0.10 -7.26 15.65
CA ALA A 7 1.55 -7.30 15.78
C ALA A 7 2.00 -8.70 16.24
N PRO A 8 3.02 -9.29 15.61
CA PRO A 8 3.52 -10.60 16.01
C PRO A 8 4.07 -10.50 17.43
N THR A 9 3.67 -11.44 18.28
CA THR A 9 4.23 -11.56 19.63
C THR A 9 5.73 -11.78 19.54
N PRO A 10 6.56 -10.99 20.23
CA PRO A 10 7.98 -11.24 20.29
C PRO A 10 8.25 -12.66 20.82
N THR A 11 9.01 -13.46 20.07
CA THR A 11 9.50 -14.75 20.59
C THR A 11 10.60 -14.45 21.59
N ASN A 12 10.31 -14.67 22.88
CA ASN A 12 11.30 -14.58 23.93
C ASN A 12 12.06 -15.92 24.01
N GLY A 13 13.37 -15.89 23.77
CA GLY A 13 14.25 -17.06 23.82
C GLY A 13 14.93 -17.35 22.48
N GLY A 14 16.26 -17.32 22.49
CA GLY A 14 17.08 -17.90 21.42
C GLY A 14 17.16 -19.43 21.55
N PRO A 15 17.83 -20.13 20.61
CA PRO A 15 18.02 -21.58 20.67
C PRO A 15 18.71 -22.08 21.97
N ASP A 16 19.37 -21.17 22.68
CA ASP A 16 20.08 -21.37 23.94
C ASP A 16 19.23 -21.13 25.19
N GLY A 17 17.98 -20.68 25.06
CA GLY A 17 17.11 -20.34 26.19
C GLY A 17 17.56 -19.11 26.99
N GLN A 18 18.62 -18.42 26.57
CA GLN A 18 19.28 -17.34 27.33
C GLN A 18 18.77 -15.94 26.96
N GLY A 19 17.50 -15.82 26.57
CA GLY A 19 16.82 -14.52 26.54
C GLY A 19 17.36 -13.48 25.56
N TRP A 20 18.15 -13.86 24.56
CA TRP A 20 18.47 -12.96 23.44
C TRP A 20 17.20 -12.72 22.63
N THR A 21 16.41 -11.73 23.02
CA THR A 21 15.44 -11.13 22.12
C THR A 21 16.27 -10.57 20.97
N ARG A 22 16.25 -11.23 19.81
CA ARG A 22 16.64 -10.57 18.56
C ARG A 22 15.90 -9.25 18.59
N MET A 23 16.62 -8.13 18.70
CA MET A 23 16.03 -6.82 18.48
C MET A 23 15.53 -6.84 17.04
N SER A 24 14.31 -7.33 16.85
CA SER A 24 13.59 -7.14 15.63
C SER A 24 13.51 -5.63 15.47
N ILE A 25 13.70 -5.12 14.25
CA ILE A 25 13.61 -3.69 13.97
C ILE A 25 12.30 -3.05 14.52
N ALA A 26 11.28 -3.85 14.82
CA ALA A 26 10.10 -3.46 15.58
C ALA A 26 10.37 -2.86 16.98
N SER A 27 11.46 -3.25 17.66
CA SER A 27 11.80 -2.86 19.04
C SER A 27 12.57 -1.53 19.14
N MET A 28 13.06 -0.98 18.03
CA MET A 28 13.99 0.17 17.99
C MET A 28 13.32 1.48 17.55
N GLY A 29 12.03 1.66 17.88
CA GLY A 29 11.41 3.00 17.89
C GLY A 29 10.27 3.28 16.90
N GLY A 30 9.34 2.34 16.67
CA GLY A 30 8.04 2.76 16.09
C GLY A 30 7.06 1.74 15.51
N LEU A 31 7.26 0.42 15.65
CA LEU A 31 6.59 -0.57 14.77
C LEU A 31 6.11 -1.87 15.44
N SER A 32 5.59 -1.81 16.67
CA SER A 32 4.86 -2.91 17.32
C SER A 32 3.39 -2.56 17.57
N SER A 33 2.79 -1.80 16.65
CA SER A 33 1.35 -1.56 16.64
C SER A 33 0.68 -2.50 15.64
N ASP A 34 -0.52 -2.97 15.96
CA ASP A 34 -1.36 -3.64 14.98
C ASP A 34 -1.50 -2.82 13.69
N GLN A 35 -1.66 -3.51 12.58
CA GLN A 35 -1.72 -2.92 11.25
C GLN A 35 -3.10 -3.11 10.60
N CYS A 36 -3.37 -2.30 9.58
CA CYS A 36 -4.59 -2.36 8.79
C CYS A 36 -4.27 -2.72 7.33
N ALA A 37 -4.78 -3.85 6.84
CA ALA A 37 -4.55 -4.33 5.48
C ALA A 37 -5.06 -3.37 4.38
N LEU A 38 -5.93 -2.42 4.74
CA LEU A 38 -6.44 -1.38 3.84
C LEU A 38 -5.56 -0.12 3.79
N GLN A 39 -4.43 -0.12 4.50
CA GLN A 39 -3.46 0.97 4.49
C GLN A 39 -2.08 0.50 3.99
N PRO A 40 -1.96 0.04 2.74
CA PRO A 40 -0.65 -0.33 2.21
C PRO A 40 0.32 0.86 2.24
N ARG A 41 1.61 0.58 2.44
CA ARG A 41 2.69 1.58 2.44
C ARG A 41 3.70 1.42 1.30
N ASP A 42 3.63 0.31 0.58
CA ASP A 42 4.48 0.01 -0.57
C ASP A 42 3.71 -0.77 -1.65
N LEU A 43 4.35 -0.96 -2.80
CA LEU A 43 3.73 -1.65 -3.95
C LEU A 43 3.33 -3.09 -3.62
N THR A 44 4.14 -3.84 -2.88
CA THR A 44 3.87 -5.25 -2.60
C THR A 44 2.59 -5.38 -1.79
N HIS A 45 2.48 -4.59 -0.72
CA HIS A 45 1.31 -4.59 0.14
C HIS A 45 0.11 -3.89 -0.50
N PHE A 46 0.32 -3.00 -1.47
CA PHE A 46 -0.77 -2.48 -2.31
C PHE A 46 -1.47 -3.63 -3.05
N TRP A 47 -0.73 -4.52 -3.70
CA TRP A 47 -1.32 -5.68 -4.39
C TRP A 47 -2.04 -6.62 -3.42
N GLU A 48 -1.47 -6.87 -2.26
CA GLU A 48 -2.14 -7.66 -1.21
C GLU A 48 -3.40 -6.95 -0.67
N SER A 49 -3.42 -5.62 -0.61
CA SER A 49 -4.58 -4.87 -0.10
C SER A 49 -5.81 -4.98 -1.02
N LEU A 50 -5.60 -5.22 -2.32
CA LEU A 50 -6.70 -5.48 -3.27
C LEU A 50 -7.41 -6.81 -2.98
N ASP A 51 -6.71 -7.78 -2.38
CA ASP A 51 -7.26 -9.04 -1.87
C ASP A 51 -6.68 -9.34 -0.48
N THR A 52 -7.29 -8.73 0.55
CA THR A 52 -6.81 -8.79 1.94
C THR A 52 -6.72 -10.19 2.53
N ARG A 53 -7.23 -11.23 1.86
CA ARG A 53 -7.00 -12.64 2.27
C ARG A 53 -5.52 -13.03 2.21
N ARG A 54 -4.71 -12.31 1.42
CA ARG A 54 -3.27 -12.54 1.26
C ARG A 54 -2.40 -11.67 2.18
N ALA A 55 -3.00 -10.71 2.88
CA ALA A 55 -2.29 -9.71 3.64
C ALA A 55 -1.50 -10.30 4.82
N ARG A 56 -0.24 -9.89 4.98
CA ARG A 56 0.64 -10.28 6.10
C ARG A 56 1.17 -9.07 6.85
N TYR A 57 1.40 -9.20 8.16
CA TYR A 57 2.00 -8.12 8.95
C TYR A 57 3.36 -7.68 8.36
N GLY A 58 3.60 -6.38 8.23
CA GLY A 58 4.88 -5.85 7.77
C GLY A 58 4.81 -4.48 7.12
N GLY A 59 4.12 -4.34 5.98
CA GLY A 59 4.15 -3.12 5.15
C GLY A 59 2.82 -2.36 5.08
N TYR A 60 2.07 -2.35 6.18
CA TYR A 60 0.82 -1.61 6.30
C TYR A 60 0.89 -0.50 7.35
N GLY A 61 -0.03 0.45 7.24
CA GLY A 61 -0.28 1.51 8.20
C GLY A 61 -0.94 1.00 9.49
N PRO A 62 -0.93 1.81 10.56
CA PRO A 62 -1.42 1.41 11.87
C PRO A 62 -2.94 1.15 11.87
N CYS A 63 -3.37 0.16 12.65
CA CYS A 63 -4.77 -0.05 12.96
C CYS A 63 -5.22 0.95 14.04
N ILE A 64 -6.06 1.91 13.66
CA ILE A 64 -6.59 2.93 14.57
C ILE A 64 -7.76 2.47 15.45
N ARG A 65 -8.27 1.24 15.26
CA ARG A 65 -9.44 0.71 15.96
C ARG A 65 -9.22 -0.63 16.68
N ALA A 66 -7.99 -1.15 16.67
CA ALA A 66 -7.62 -2.44 17.29
C ALA A 66 -8.62 -3.57 16.92
N GLY A 67 -8.85 -3.77 15.63
CA GLY A 67 -9.72 -4.83 15.11
C GLY A 67 -11.21 -4.51 15.03
N ARG A 68 -11.69 -3.43 15.67
CA ARG A 68 -13.10 -3.00 15.58
C ARG A 68 -13.39 -2.34 14.22
N CYS A 69 -13.74 -3.15 13.23
CA CYS A 69 -13.86 -2.72 11.83
C CYS A 69 -15.23 -2.13 11.47
N ASP A 70 -16.30 -2.44 12.23
CA ASP A 70 -17.69 -2.13 11.84
C ASP A 70 -17.91 -0.64 11.54
N ASP A 71 -17.39 0.25 12.39
CA ASP A 71 -17.42 1.72 12.23
C ASP A 71 -16.04 2.32 11.91
N CYS A 72 -15.14 1.53 11.34
CA CYS A 72 -13.79 2.00 11.06
C CYS A 72 -13.78 3.02 9.90
N PRO A 73 -13.24 4.24 10.09
CA PRO A 73 -13.25 5.25 9.05
C PRO A 73 -12.34 4.90 7.86
N VAL A 74 -11.40 3.97 8.02
CA VAL A 74 -10.59 3.44 6.91
C VAL A 74 -11.44 2.56 6.00
N LEU A 75 -12.24 1.68 6.59
CA LEU A 75 -13.14 0.78 5.86
C LEU A 75 -14.31 1.54 5.23
N ARG A 76 -14.85 2.52 5.94
CA ARG A 76 -15.98 3.35 5.49
C ARG A 76 -15.59 4.56 4.64
N ARG A 77 -14.29 4.74 4.35
CA ARG A 77 -13.83 5.88 3.55
C ARG A 77 -14.49 5.81 2.17
N PRO A 78 -15.02 6.93 1.65
CA PRO A 78 -15.51 6.94 0.27
C PRO A 78 -14.36 6.56 -0.68
N PRO A 79 -14.66 5.82 -1.76
CA PRO A 79 -13.66 5.52 -2.77
C PRO A 79 -13.03 6.79 -3.33
N ARG A 80 -11.75 6.72 -3.69
CA ARG A 80 -11.05 7.83 -4.31
C ARG A 80 -11.38 7.86 -5.80
N THR A 81 -11.87 8.99 -6.29
CA THR A 81 -12.05 9.21 -7.72
C THR A 81 -10.79 9.85 -8.31
N LEU A 82 -10.52 9.53 -9.58
CA LEU A 82 -9.48 10.16 -10.38
C LEU A 82 -10.13 10.78 -11.60
N ASP A 83 -10.09 12.11 -11.68
CA ASP A 83 -10.53 12.87 -12.84
C ASP A 83 -9.36 12.99 -13.81
N ALA A 84 -9.35 12.14 -14.83
CA ALA A 84 -8.38 12.18 -15.92
C ALA A 84 -9.08 12.46 -17.26
N LEU A 85 -8.41 13.16 -18.16
CA LEU A 85 -8.93 13.40 -19.52
C LEU A 85 -8.83 12.16 -20.41
N THR A 86 -7.91 11.24 -20.08
CA THR A 86 -7.68 10.01 -20.83
C THR A 86 -8.34 8.82 -20.13
N ASP A 87 -8.55 7.75 -20.88
CA ASP A 87 -9.03 6.47 -20.33
C ASP A 87 -7.88 5.60 -19.79
N ARG A 88 -6.66 6.10 -19.85
CA ARG A 88 -5.46 5.37 -19.42
C ARG A 88 -4.46 6.31 -18.76
N VAL A 89 -4.01 5.96 -17.56
CA VAL A 89 -3.07 6.74 -16.75
C VAL A 89 -1.94 5.82 -16.28
N LEU A 90 -0.68 6.24 -16.50
CA LEU A 90 0.47 5.48 -16.01
C LEU A 90 0.72 5.82 -14.54
N VAL A 91 0.93 4.81 -13.71
CA VAL A 91 1.42 4.97 -12.33
C VAL A 91 2.87 4.53 -12.26
N ARG A 92 3.78 5.44 -11.89
CA ARG A 92 5.20 5.14 -11.63
C ARG A 92 5.49 5.11 -10.14
N VAL A 93 6.36 4.20 -9.70
CA VAL A 93 6.50 3.88 -8.26
C VAL A 93 7.94 3.85 -7.73
N ASP A 94 8.94 3.99 -8.61
CA ASP A 94 10.37 3.96 -8.25
C ASP A 94 10.92 5.36 -7.88
N HIS A 95 10.06 6.30 -7.47
CA HIS A 95 10.50 7.58 -6.94
C HIS A 95 11.15 7.38 -5.55
N PRO A 96 12.20 8.17 -5.17
CA PRO A 96 12.90 7.99 -3.89
C PRO A 96 12.02 8.05 -2.63
N ASP A 97 10.83 8.66 -2.69
CA ASP A 97 9.89 8.72 -1.56
C ASP A 97 8.98 7.48 -1.44
N GLY A 98 9.11 6.52 -2.36
CA GLY A 98 8.37 5.25 -2.36
C GLY A 98 6.87 5.40 -2.62
N ARG A 99 6.43 6.53 -3.18
CA ARG A 99 5.02 6.82 -3.45
C ARG A 99 4.65 6.58 -4.92
N PRO A 100 3.37 6.26 -5.21
CA PRO A 100 2.87 6.21 -6.57
C PRO A 100 2.67 7.62 -7.14
N TYR A 101 3.13 7.82 -8.38
CA TYR A 101 2.96 9.03 -9.17
C TYR A 101 2.10 8.72 -10.38
N LEU A 102 0.96 9.41 -10.50
CA LEU A 102 0.08 9.33 -11.66
C LEU A 102 0.60 10.31 -12.70
N MET A 103 1.06 9.79 -13.82
CA MET A 103 1.72 10.55 -14.88
C MET A 103 0.69 11.12 -15.85
N ASN A 104 0.80 12.40 -16.17
CA ASN A 104 0.00 13.03 -17.22
C ASN A 104 0.51 12.67 -18.62
N ARG A 105 1.83 12.79 -18.83
CA ARG A 105 2.55 12.45 -20.07
C ARG A 105 3.65 11.43 -19.78
N PRO A 106 3.35 10.13 -19.83
CA PRO A 106 4.32 9.08 -19.56
C PRO A 106 5.63 9.21 -20.35
N GLU A 107 5.55 9.66 -21.60
CA GLU A 107 6.65 9.85 -22.54
C GLU A 107 7.69 10.89 -22.10
N ASP A 108 7.31 11.88 -21.30
CA ASP A 108 8.21 12.90 -20.78
C ASP A 108 8.98 12.42 -19.53
N GLY A 109 8.83 11.14 -19.16
CA GLY A 109 9.54 10.57 -18.02
C GLY A 109 9.17 11.23 -16.69
N TRP A 110 10.17 11.43 -15.82
CA TRP A 110 10.01 12.15 -14.55
C TRP A 110 9.88 13.67 -14.71
N ALA A 111 10.09 14.22 -15.91
CA ALA A 111 9.88 15.64 -16.18
C ALA A 111 8.40 16.00 -16.43
N SER A 112 7.54 15.00 -16.70
CA SER A 112 6.10 15.20 -16.81
C SER A 112 5.50 15.75 -15.52
N LEU A 113 4.47 16.59 -15.66
CA LEU A 113 3.52 16.83 -14.57
C LEU A 113 2.96 15.49 -14.09
N ALA A 114 3.01 15.29 -12.77
CA ALA A 114 2.53 14.07 -12.14
C ALA A 114 1.82 14.39 -10.83
N ALA A 115 0.74 13.67 -10.56
CA ALA A 115 0.02 13.76 -9.30
C ALA A 115 0.56 12.69 -8.33
N ARG A 116 1.09 13.14 -7.20
CA ARG A 116 1.57 12.25 -6.14
C ARG A 116 0.39 11.71 -5.33
N TRP A 117 0.28 10.40 -5.21
CA TRP A 117 -0.78 9.72 -4.44
C TRP A 117 -0.18 8.93 -3.28
N THR A 118 -1.01 8.48 -2.36
CA THR A 118 -0.68 7.42 -1.41
C THR A 118 -1.16 6.07 -1.91
N TRP A 119 -0.47 5.00 -1.50
CA TRP A 119 -0.91 3.63 -1.77
C TRP A 119 -2.31 3.34 -1.24
N SER A 120 -2.66 3.91 -0.07
CA SER A 120 -4.00 3.74 0.50
C SER A 120 -5.08 4.43 -0.33
N GLU A 121 -4.83 5.64 -0.86
CA GLU A 121 -5.77 6.29 -1.78
C GLU A 121 -5.97 5.46 -3.03
N LEU A 122 -4.86 4.97 -3.61
CA LEU A 122 -4.89 4.16 -4.81
C LEU A 122 -5.60 2.81 -4.60
N ALA A 123 -5.43 2.17 -3.45
CA ALA A 123 -6.13 0.93 -3.10
C ALA A 123 -7.65 1.11 -2.98
N SER A 124 -8.11 2.33 -2.73
CA SER A 124 -9.54 2.68 -2.68
C SER A 124 -10.04 3.35 -3.96
N ILE A 125 -9.29 3.30 -5.06
CA ILE A 125 -9.71 3.94 -6.30
C ILE A 125 -10.98 3.29 -6.85
N SER A 126 -11.87 4.09 -7.44
CA SER A 126 -13.09 3.61 -8.09
C SER A 126 -13.19 4.11 -9.53
N GLY A 127 -13.79 3.31 -10.41
CA GLY A 127 -13.93 3.59 -11.84
C GLY A 127 -12.70 3.27 -12.68
N TRP A 128 -11.70 2.58 -12.10
CA TRP A 128 -10.44 2.25 -12.76
C TRP A 128 -10.04 0.80 -12.49
N GLU A 129 -9.66 0.09 -13.55
CA GLU A 129 -9.00 -1.21 -13.51
C GLU A 129 -7.49 -1.04 -13.33
N ILE A 130 -6.91 -1.84 -12.44
CA ILE A 130 -5.48 -1.82 -12.14
C ILE A 130 -4.79 -2.91 -12.96
N GLY A 131 -3.99 -2.50 -13.94
CA GLY A 131 -3.25 -3.40 -14.83
C GLY A 131 -1.99 -4.01 -14.18
N ARG A 132 -1.35 -4.94 -14.90
CA ARG A 132 -0.14 -5.63 -14.39
C ARG A 132 1.05 -4.66 -14.26
N THR A 133 1.93 -4.98 -13.30
CA THR A 133 3.20 -4.29 -13.15
C THR A 133 4.16 -4.64 -14.30
N PHE A 134 4.89 -3.64 -14.78
CA PHE A 134 5.99 -3.76 -15.74
C PHE A 134 7.10 -2.76 -15.38
N ARG A 135 8.18 -2.73 -16.17
CA ARG A 135 9.25 -1.72 -16.06
C ARG A 135 9.37 -0.96 -17.38
N ASP A 136 9.46 0.35 -17.29
CA ASP A 136 9.90 1.22 -18.36
C ASP A 136 11.34 1.71 -18.10
N GLU A 137 11.84 2.63 -18.92
CA GLU A 137 13.18 3.21 -18.77
C GLU A 137 13.35 4.08 -17.52
N HIS A 138 12.24 4.48 -16.89
CA HIS A 138 12.20 5.34 -15.70
C HIS A 138 11.91 4.57 -14.41
N GLY A 139 11.54 3.30 -14.50
CA GLY A 139 11.38 2.39 -13.38
C GLY A 139 10.14 1.52 -13.47
N ARG A 140 9.71 1.04 -12.32
CA ARG A 140 8.55 0.16 -12.16
C ARG A 140 7.25 0.97 -12.26
N CYS A 141 6.29 0.40 -12.98
CA CYS A 141 5.03 1.05 -13.25
C CYS A 141 3.90 0.05 -13.53
N PHE A 142 2.67 0.56 -13.57
CA PHE A 142 1.49 -0.15 -14.05
C PHE A 142 0.48 0.85 -14.61
N TRP A 143 -0.47 0.36 -15.39
CA TRP A 143 -1.53 1.18 -15.96
C TRP A 143 -2.77 1.15 -15.09
N LEU A 144 -3.43 2.30 -14.96
CA LEU A 144 -4.84 2.39 -14.64
C LEU A 144 -5.59 2.55 -15.95
N THR A 145 -6.62 1.74 -16.16
CA THR A 145 -7.53 1.84 -17.31
C THR A 145 -8.91 2.16 -16.80
N ARG A 146 -9.63 3.11 -17.41
CA ARG A 146 -10.99 3.44 -17.01
C ARG A 146 -11.87 2.20 -17.19
N CYS A 147 -12.68 1.88 -16.20
CA CYS A 147 -13.71 0.85 -16.37
C CYS A 147 -14.73 1.38 -17.38
N ASP A 148 -14.98 0.63 -18.46
CA ASP A 148 -16.10 0.94 -19.35
C ASP A 148 -17.41 0.97 -18.54
N PRO A 149 -18.31 1.94 -18.79
CA PRO A 149 -19.58 2.05 -18.08
C PRO A 149 -20.53 0.87 -18.34
#